data_AF-A0A947BYF3-F1
#
_entry.id   AF-A0A947BYF3-F1
#
_cell.length_a   1.000
_cell.length_b   1.000
_cell.length_c   1.000
_cell.angle_alpha   90.00
_cell.angle_beta   90.00
_cell.angle_gamma   90.00
#
_symmetry.space_group_name_H-M   'P 1'
#
loop_
_entity.id
_entity.type
_entity.pdbx_description
1 polymer ?
#
loop_
_entity_poly.entity_id
_entity_poly.type
_entity_poly.pdbx_seq_one_letter_code
_entity_poly.pdbx_strand_id
1 'polypeptide(L)'
;MQESANSEGIDRKQLAVLRKRFLRINRQRLMRMRGAMPEHQRDFADIVCLALHQNHPILPGYINKEVPSGISDYTPGQPAIRAAKRHAKSFVLKKRAHLKREILSLFIMGSSGTVAHSGESDYDIWVCHRRDLSAEGRALLRRKLDLISQWSHTLGLDAHFFLMDEDYFTQNKSAPMDKEAAGSSQHYLLLDEFYRTAIILAGRAPLWWMVPDEQNEFYQEYAKTLLEKRYLRATDWIDFGHVPELPVNEFFGAALWQVYKGIDAPYKSVLKIILMEVYASMYPDILPLSSDYKRHVYLEDSDPSVVDPYLMVYRKVEAYLLKRKEYERLDLIRRCFYIKVNIKVSQSVTHDSVSWRRELMTRLCRQWGWEQDRLLQLDNRKHWKVNRAKKERRDLVSELTNSYKFLSNFGRQHSSLTRITEHDITLLGRKLYAAFERRSGKIESINPNIAPNLGEELLTLHRHRSSSSLNSWLLYKARVSADDAKFHTPVKRSTNLVELVAWAYINGLMTKTTQVFLNPADEQLSERELQQLCRGMIQHFPIASIKPNNHAFEQPAYLLYQLLIVNLGVDPMA
;
A
#
# COMPACT_ATOMS: atom_id res chain seq x y z
N MET A 1 18.35 -1.32 51.37
CA MET A 1 19.10 -0.25 50.69
C MET A 1 19.25 -0.63 49.22
N GLN A 2 18.25 -0.30 48.39
CA GLN A 2 18.33 -0.53 46.94
C GLN A 2 17.38 0.45 46.22
N GLU A 3 17.37 1.70 46.68
CA GLU A 3 16.38 2.71 46.27
C GLU A 3 16.98 3.95 45.59
N SER A 4 18.25 3.90 45.14
CA SER A 4 18.94 5.11 44.66
C SER A 4 19.65 5.01 43.30
N ALA A 5 19.53 3.91 42.53
CA ALA A 5 20.31 3.77 41.29
C ALA A 5 19.61 4.24 39.99
N ASN A 6 18.28 4.42 39.95
CA ASN A 6 17.55 4.63 38.68
C ASN A 6 16.99 6.06 38.44
N SER A 7 17.32 7.06 39.28
CA SER A 7 16.86 8.46 39.07
C SER A 7 17.93 9.49 38.75
N GLU A 8 19.21 9.14 38.79
CA GLU A 8 20.31 10.12 38.61
C GLU A 8 20.53 10.59 37.16
N GLY A 9 19.73 10.11 36.19
CA GLY A 9 19.88 10.45 34.76
C GLY A 9 18.70 11.14 34.08
N ILE A 10 17.59 11.45 34.77
CA ILE A 10 16.38 12.01 34.12
C ILE A 10 16.41 13.55 34.15
N ASP A 11 16.90 14.17 33.07
CA ASP A 11 16.90 15.63 32.91
C ASP A 11 15.62 16.13 32.22
N ARG A 12 14.85 16.99 32.93
CA ARG A 12 13.66 17.67 32.38
C ARG A 12 13.97 18.50 31.13
N LYS A 13 15.16 19.10 31.05
CA LYS A 13 15.57 19.87 29.86
C LYS A 13 15.73 18.94 28.66
N GLN A 14 16.38 17.78 28.83
CA GLN A 14 16.51 16.77 27.78
C GLN A 14 15.13 16.27 27.32
N LEU A 15 14.22 15.93 28.23
CA LEU A 15 12.84 15.53 27.87
C LEU A 15 12.10 16.60 27.07
N ALA A 16 12.25 17.88 27.45
CA ALA A 16 11.65 18.99 26.72
C ALA A 16 12.26 19.16 25.31
N VAL A 17 13.58 18.97 25.17
CA VAL A 17 14.27 18.98 23.86
C VAL A 17 13.78 17.83 22.99
N LEU A 18 13.72 16.60 23.52
CA LEU A 18 13.20 15.43 22.79
C LEU A 18 11.75 15.67 22.35
N ARG A 19 10.90 16.21 23.24
CA ARG A 19 9.51 16.57 22.91
C ARG A 19 9.45 17.54 21.74
N LYS A 20 10.30 18.58 21.77
CA LYS A 20 10.38 19.58 20.69
C LYS A 20 10.83 18.96 19.37
N ARG A 21 11.78 18.01 19.39
CA ARG A 21 12.30 17.34 18.17
C ARG A 21 11.22 16.50 17.48
N PHE A 22 10.55 15.59 18.20
CA PHE A 22 9.52 14.77 17.56
C PHE A 22 8.32 15.62 17.09
N LEU A 23 7.89 16.63 17.88
CA LEU A 23 6.79 17.52 17.47
C LEU A 23 7.16 18.40 16.27
N ARG A 24 8.44 18.72 16.07
CA ARG A 24 8.92 19.39 14.85
C ARG A 24 8.72 18.49 13.63
N ILE A 25 9.15 17.23 13.71
CA ILE A 25 8.98 16.25 12.63
C ILE A 25 7.48 16.02 12.35
N ASN A 26 6.68 15.84 13.40
CA ASN A 26 5.22 15.68 13.27
C ASN A 26 4.57 16.86 12.53
N ARG A 27 4.89 18.11 12.91
CA ARG A 27 4.36 19.31 12.25
C ARG A 27 4.78 19.39 10.79
N GLN A 28 6.04 19.07 10.48
CA GLN A 28 6.52 19.08 9.09
C GLN A 28 5.83 18.01 8.25
N ARG A 29 5.64 16.79 8.78
CA ARG A 29 4.90 15.73 8.08
C ARG A 29 3.43 16.09 7.88
N LEU A 30 2.79 16.72 8.87
CA LEU A 30 1.42 17.25 8.73
C LEU A 30 1.33 18.32 7.64
N MET A 31 2.31 19.23 7.57
CA MET A 31 2.40 20.23 6.49
C MET A 31 2.61 19.58 5.12
N ARG A 32 3.48 18.57 5.03
CA ARG A 32 3.70 17.80 3.78
C ARG A 32 2.44 17.08 3.32
N MET A 33 1.70 16.47 4.25
CA MET A 33 0.40 15.84 3.97
C MET A 33 -0.58 16.86 3.39
N ARG A 34 -0.78 18.00 4.06
CA ARG A 34 -1.67 19.08 3.60
C ARG A 34 -1.24 19.67 2.25
N GLY A 35 0.06 19.82 2.04
CA GLY A 35 0.62 20.38 0.80
C GLY A 35 0.47 19.45 -0.41
N ALA A 36 0.37 18.14 -0.19
CA ALA A 36 0.16 17.16 -1.25
C ALA A 36 -1.32 16.94 -1.60
N MET A 37 -2.24 17.37 -0.73
CA MET A 37 -3.68 17.29 -0.98
C MET A 37 -4.17 18.40 -1.92
N PRO A 38 -5.07 18.08 -2.88
CA PRO A 38 -5.89 19.05 -3.59
C PRO A 38 -6.64 19.97 -2.61
N GLU A 39 -6.89 21.22 -3.01
CA GLU A 39 -7.46 22.24 -2.13
C GLU A 39 -8.79 21.81 -1.49
N HIS A 40 -9.67 21.15 -2.24
CA HIS A 40 -10.96 20.64 -1.76
C HIS A 40 -10.83 19.53 -0.69
N GLN A 41 -9.67 18.87 -0.60
CA GLN A 41 -9.40 17.81 0.37
C GLN A 41 -8.66 18.30 1.62
N ARG A 42 -8.04 19.50 1.57
CA ARG A 42 -7.21 20.02 2.68
C ARG A 42 -7.99 20.22 3.98
N ASP A 43 -9.28 20.49 3.88
CA ASP A 43 -10.18 20.70 5.01
C ASP A 43 -10.56 19.41 5.73
N PHE A 44 -10.33 18.24 5.10
CA PHE A 44 -10.72 16.94 5.64
C PHE A 44 -10.20 16.72 7.06
N ALA A 45 -8.89 16.87 7.28
CA ALA A 45 -8.27 16.61 8.58
C ALA A 45 -8.82 17.56 9.67
N ASP A 46 -9.05 18.82 9.33
CA ASP A 46 -9.57 19.84 10.25
C ASP A 46 -11.04 19.57 10.60
N ILE A 47 -11.87 19.19 9.61
CA ILE A 47 -13.29 18.84 9.82
C ILE A 47 -13.42 17.55 10.64
N VAL A 48 -12.61 16.52 10.37
CA VAL A 48 -12.61 15.27 11.16
C VAL A 48 -12.28 15.54 12.62
N CYS A 49 -11.22 16.31 12.89
CA CYS A 49 -10.87 16.69 14.26
C CYS A 49 -12.01 17.46 14.94
N LEU A 50 -12.65 18.38 14.21
CA LEU A 50 -13.77 19.15 14.75
C LEU A 50 -15.03 18.30 14.98
N ALA A 51 -15.38 17.41 14.05
CA ALA A 51 -16.56 16.54 14.16
C ALA A 51 -16.44 15.59 15.36
N LEU A 52 -15.24 15.09 15.64
CA LEU A 52 -14.96 14.23 16.80
C LEU A 52 -14.84 15.04 18.10
N HIS A 53 -14.31 16.25 18.04
CA HIS A 53 -14.28 17.14 19.20
C HIS A 53 -15.68 17.65 19.57
N GLN A 54 -16.47 18.11 18.59
CA GLN A 54 -17.78 18.70 18.77
C GLN A 54 -18.84 17.86 18.05
N ASN A 55 -19.56 17.05 18.80
CA ASN A 55 -20.69 16.30 18.28
C ASN A 55 -21.86 17.25 17.93
N HIS A 56 -21.90 17.71 16.68
CA HIS A 56 -22.80 18.78 16.21
C HIS A 56 -23.61 18.33 14.98
N PRO A 57 -24.93 18.60 14.92
CA PRO A 57 -25.82 18.14 13.82
C PRO A 57 -25.38 18.48 12.40
N ILE A 58 -24.68 19.61 12.24
CA ILE A 58 -24.23 20.11 10.95
C ILE A 58 -22.90 19.47 10.50
N LEU A 59 -22.16 18.83 11.41
CA LEU A 59 -20.88 18.21 11.07
C LEU A 59 -21.08 16.74 10.65
N PRO A 60 -20.18 16.20 9.81
CA PRO A 60 -20.24 14.81 9.38
C PRO A 60 -20.27 13.82 10.55
N GLY A 61 -21.04 12.74 10.37
CA GLY A 61 -21.15 11.65 11.34
C GLY A 61 -21.96 11.95 12.60
N TYR A 62 -22.71 13.05 12.64
CA TYR A 62 -23.68 13.25 13.71
C TYR A 62 -24.78 12.18 13.68
N ILE A 63 -25.15 11.69 14.87
CA ILE A 63 -26.24 10.71 15.05
C ILE A 63 -27.25 11.27 16.06
N ASN A 64 -26.81 11.45 17.30
CA ASN A 64 -27.59 12.03 18.39
C ASN A 64 -26.65 12.73 19.38
N LYS A 65 -27.16 13.32 20.47
CA LYS A 65 -26.35 14.06 21.45
C LYS A 65 -25.47 13.17 22.34
N GLU A 66 -25.74 11.87 22.41
CA GLU A 66 -25.09 10.91 23.30
C GLU A 66 -23.76 10.38 22.73
N VAL A 67 -23.51 10.59 21.44
CA VAL A 67 -22.25 10.13 20.82
C VAL A 67 -21.04 10.74 21.56
N PRO A 68 -20.08 9.91 22.00
CA PRO A 68 -18.87 10.38 22.67
C PRO A 68 -18.13 11.45 21.87
N SER A 69 -17.64 12.47 22.57
CA SER A 69 -16.94 13.59 21.94
C SER A 69 -16.00 14.30 22.91
N GLY A 70 -15.19 15.20 22.36
CA GLY A 70 -14.19 15.95 23.09
C GLY A 70 -12.85 15.26 23.06
N ILE A 71 -11.92 15.87 22.33
CA ILE A 71 -10.53 15.42 22.20
C ILE A 71 -9.70 16.09 23.31
N SER A 72 -8.90 15.29 24.03
CA SER A 72 -7.91 15.76 25.02
C SER A 72 -6.99 16.82 24.43
N ASP A 73 -6.66 17.87 25.17
CA ASP A 73 -5.72 18.94 24.77
C ASP A 73 -5.92 19.55 23.35
N TYR A 74 -7.12 19.43 22.78
CA TYR A 74 -7.45 20.01 21.49
C TYR A 74 -8.41 21.18 21.68
N THR A 75 -8.04 22.32 21.10
CA THR A 75 -8.89 23.49 20.99
C THR A 75 -9.02 23.85 19.51
N PRO A 76 -10.22 23.88 18.93
CA PRO A 76 -10.40 24.24 17.53
C PRO A 76 -9.81 25.61 17.20
N GLY A 77 -8.80 25.63 16.34
CA GLY A 77 -8.20 26.86 15.83
C GLY A 77 -8.99 27.47 14.67
N GLN A 78 -8.57 28.67 14.23
CA GLN A 78 -9.17 29.35 13.07
C GLN A 78 -9.20 28.51 11.77
N PRO A 79 -8.18 27.69 11.43
CA PRO A 79 -8.27 26.81 10.27
C PRO A 79 -9.47 25.85 10.34
N ALA A 80 -9.68 25.18 11.48
CA ALA A 80 -10.80 24.26 11.67
C ALA A 80 -12.17 24.95 11.62
N ILE A 81 -12.27 26.15 12.20
CA ILE A 81 -13.51 26.94 12.14
C ILE A 81 -13.82 27.36 10.70
N ARG A 82 -12.81 27.79 9.93
CA ARG A 82 -12.98 28.17 8.51
C ARG A 82 -13.35 26.97 7.65
N ALA A 83 -12.69 25.83 7.85
CA ALA A 83 -13.02 24.58 7.17
C ALA A 83 -14.49 24.17 7.43
N ALA A 84 -14.93 24.24 8.69
CA ALA A 84 -16.31 23.96 9.06
C ALA A 84 -17.32 24.93 8.43
N LYS A 85 -17.00 26.22 8.35
CA LYS A 85 -17.86 27.22 7.68
C LYS A 85 -17.90 27.06 6.16
N ARG A 86 -16.81 26.60 5.53
CA ARG A 86 -16.81 26.24 4.10
C ARG A 86 -17.69 25.03 3.83
N HIS A 87 -17.64 24.03 4.71
CA HIS A 87 -18.50 22.87 4.65
C HIS A 87 -19.98 23.23 4.90
N ALA A 88 -20.24 24.04 5.93
CA ALA A 88 -21.58 24.49 6.28
C ALA A 88 -21.58 25.93 6.79
N LYS A 89 -22.10 26.85 5.97
CA LYS A 89 -22.05 28.31 6.21
C LYS A 89 -22.66 28.74 7.55
N SER A 90 -23.70 28.03 8.02
CA SER A 90 -24.39 28.29 9.29
C SER A 90 -23.66 27.75 10.53
N PHE A 91 -22.48 27.13 10.36
CA PHE A 91 -21.72 26.60 11.49
C PHE A 91 -21.23 27.71 12.43
N VAL A 92 -21.55 27.55 13.71
CA VAL A 92 -21.09 28.42 14.80
C VAL A 92 -20.46 27.55 15.88
N LEU A 93 -19.17 27.78 16.15
CA LEU A 93 -18.46 27.11 17.22
C LEU A 93 -19.01 27.57 18.58
N LYS A 94 -19.82 26.72 19.21
CA LYS A 94 -20.21 26.92 20.62
C LYS A 94 -19.08 26.45 21.52
N LYS A 95 -18.56 27.34 22.38
CA LYS A 95 -17.64 26.95 23.46
C LYS A 95 -18.38 26.02 24.41
N ARG A 96 -18.01 24.74 24.42
CA ARG A 96 -18.58 23.75 25.33
C ARG A 96 -17.49 23.28 26.28
N ALA A 97 -17.73 23.37 27.58
CA ALA A 97 -16.90 22.67 28.54
C ALA A 97 -17.20 21.17 28.37
N HIS A 98 -16.22 20.43 27.88
CA HIS A 98 -16.30 18.97 27.87
C HIS A 98 -16.06 18.48 29.30
N LEU A 99 -17.15 18.15 30.01
CA LEU A 99 -17.11 17.57 31.36
C LEU A 99 -16.20 16.33 31.40
N LYS A 100 -16.29 15.49 30.36
CA LYS A 100 -15.40 14.36 30.12
C LYS A 100 -14.97 14.38 28.65
N ARG A 101 -13.65 14.35 28.41
CA ARG A 101 -13.06 14.23 27.07
C ARG A 101 -12.87 12.75 26.77
N GLU A 102 -13.78 12.18 26.00
CA GLU A 102 -13.82 10.73 25.73
C GLU A 102 -12.76 10.28 24.72
N ILE A 103 -12.28 11.22 23.89
CA ILE A 103 -11.26 10.96 22.87
C ILE A 103 -9.91 11.47 23.40
N LEU A 104 -8.91 10.61 23.38
CA LEU A 104 -7.56 10.90 23.84
C LEU A 104 -6.72 11.53 22.73
N SER A 105 -6.72 10.89 21.56
CA SER A 105 -5.87 11.29 20.43
C SER A 105 -6.45 10.85 19.10
N LEU A 106 -6.07 11.57 18.05
CA LEU A 106 -6.29 11.21 16.66
C LEU A 106 -4.93 11.12 15.96
N PHE A 107 -4.65 9.97 15.36
CA PHE A 107 -3.44 9.75 14.57
C PHE A 107 -3.81 9.35 13.16
N ILE A 108 -3.06 9.85 12.18
CA ILE A 108 -3.13 9.38 10.80
C ILE A 108 -1.82 8.66 10.45
N MET A 109 -1.90 7.50 9.82
CA MET A 109 -0.76 6.61 9.62
C MET A 109 -0.46 6.32 8.15
N GLY A 110 0.54 5.46 7.93
CA GLY A 110 0.88 4.92 6.62
C GLY A 110 1.66 5.92 5.78
N SER A 111 1.29 6.05 4.51
CA SER A 111 2.04 6.90 3.56
C SER A 111 1.87 8.40 3.81
N SER A 112 0.94 8.81 4.66
CA SER A 112 0.62 10.22 4.96
C SER A 112 1.84 11.05 5.33
N GLY A 113 2.04 12.17 4.63
CA GLY A 113 3.16 13.08 4.89
C GLY A 113 4.56 12.52 4.61
N THR A 114 4.67 11.38 3.92
CA THR A 114 5.94 10.78 3.48
C THR A 114 6.26 11.11 2.02
N VAL A 115 7.44 10.73 1.53
CA VAL A 115 7.83 10.86 0.12
C VAL A 115 6.89 10.08 -0.80
N ALA A 116 6.34 8.96 -0.32
CA ALA A 116 5.42 8.10 -1.05
C ALA A 116 3.94 8.47 -0.87
N HIS A 117 3.64 9.63 -0.27
CA HIS A 117 2.28 10.13 -0.19
C HIS A 117 1.78 10.62 -1.56
N SER A 118 0.62 10.15 -1.98
CA SER A 118 -0.02 10.58 -3.24
C SER A 118 -1.49 10.90 -3.01
N GLY A 119 -2.15 11.59 -3.96
CA GLY A 119 -3.60 11.83 -3.87
C GLY A 119 -4.45 10.55 -3.92
N GLU A 120 -3.89 9.44 -4.38
CA GLU A 120 -4.51 8.10 -4.40
C GLU A 120 -4.16 7.27 -3.14
N SER A 121 -3.54 7.88 -2.13
CA SER A 121 -3.22 7.18 -0.89
C SER A 121 -4.42 7.14 0.04
N ASP A 122 -4.72 5.95 0.54
CA ASP A 122 -5.71 5.74 1.60
C ASP A 122 -5.24 6.36 2.93
N TYR A 123 -6.20 6.73 3.78
CA TYR A 123 -5.96 7.33 5.10
C TYR A 123 -6.42 6.41 6.22
N ASP A 124 -5.46 5.79 6.90
CA ASP A 124 -5.73 5.01 8.10
C ASP A 124 -5.66 5.94 9.33
N ILE A 125 -6.80 6.14 10.00
CA ILE A 125 -6.94 7.05 11.12
C ILE A 125 -7.28 6.29 12.40
N TRP A 126 -6.41 6.38 13.39
CA TRP A 126 -6.68 5.88 14.72
C TRP A 126 -7.40 6.92 15.56
N VAL A 127 -8.51 6.49 16.14
CA VAL A 127 -9.33 7.27 17.07
C VAL A 127 -9.18 6.64 18.44
N CYS A 128 -8.27 7.22 19.23
CA CYS A 128 -7.91 6.70 20.53
C CYS A 128 -8.90 7.21 21.57
N HIS A 129 -9.60 6.31 22.24
CA HIS A 129 -10.57 6.65 23.28
C HIS A 129 -10.12 6.15 24.66
N ARG A 130 -10.75 6.65 25.71
CA ARG A 130 -10.48 6.18 27.08
C ARG A 130 -10.88 4.71 27.25
N ARG A 131 -10.14 3.94 28.06
CA ARG A 131 -10.47 2.53 28.33
C ARG A 131 -11.83 2.32 29.00
N ASP A 132 -12.29 3.30 29.77
CA ASP A 132 -13.55 3.27 30.53
C ASP A 132 -14.77 3.71 29.71
N LEU A 133 -14.64 3.83 28.38
CA LEU A 133 -15.77 4.13 27.50
C LEU A 133 -16.72 2.92 27.42
N SER A 134 -18.02 3.15 27.66
CA SER A 134 -19.02 2.07 27.68
C SER A 134 -19.13 1.35 26.32
N ALA A 135 -19.72 0.15 26.32
CA ALA A 135 -19.94 -0.61 25.08
C ALA A 135 -20.85 0.17 24.11
N GLU A 136 -21.90 0.81 24.61
CA GLU A 136 -22.83 1.64 23.85
C GLU A 136 -22.11 2.87 23.29
N GLY A 137 -21.28 3.53 24.10
CA GLY A 137 -20.47 4.66 23.66
C GLY A 137 -19.50 4.28 22.53
N ARG A 138 -18.84 3.11 22.64
CA ARG A 138 -17.97 2.57 21.58
C ARG A 138 -18.76 2.25 20.31
N ALA A 139 -19.94 1.65 20.42
CA ALA A 139 -20.80 1.35 19.27
C ALA A 139 -21.29 2.62 18.56
N LEU A 140 -21.72 3.64 19.31
CA LEU A 140 -22.10 4.94 18.76
C LEU A 140 -20.93 5.65 18.08
N LEU A 141 -19.75 5.61 18.71
CA LEU A 141 -18.55 6.20 18.13
C LEU A 141 -18.15 5.47 16.84
N ARG A 142 -18.20 4.13 16.79
CA ARG A 142 -17.96 3.35 15.57
C ARG A 142 -18.91 3.77 14.45
N ARG A 143 -20.21 3.81 14.71
CA ARG A 143 -21.22 4.23 13.73
C ARG A 143 -20.98 5.65 13.23
N LYS A 144 -20.54 6.57 14.10
CA LYS A 144 -20.15 7.92 13.70
C LYS A 144 -18.95 7.91 12.75
N LEU A 145 -17.94 7.09 13.03
CA LEU A 145 -16.76 6.95 12.18
C LEU A 145 -17.12 6.34 10.81
N ASP A 146 -18.05 5.39 10.74
CA ASP A 146 -18.54 4.84 9.47
C ASP A 146 -19.21 5.94 8.61
N LEU A 147 -20.01 6.80 9.22
CA LEU A 147 -20.61 7.96 8.53
C LEU A 147 -19.56 9.00 8.08
N ILE A 148 -18.50 9.21 8.86
CA ILE A 148 -17.39 10.10 8.46
C ILE A 148 -16.60 9.46 7.30
N SER A 149 -16.40 8.15 7.30
CA SER A 149 -15.79 7.42 6.20
C SER A 149 -16.61 7.55 4.91
N GLN A 150 -17.93 7.35 4.99
CA GLN A 150 -18.85 7.59 3.87
C GLN A 150 -18.78 9.03 3.35
N TRP A 151 -18.75 10.01 4.25
CA TRP A 151 -18.56 11.41 3.87
C TRP A 151 -17.21 11.65 3.18
N SER A 152 -16.13 11.01 3.61
CA SER A 152 -14.81 11.16 2.99
C SER A 152 -14.79 10.74 1.51
N HIS A 153 -15.56 9.70 1.15
CA HIS A 153 -15.71 9.27 -0.23
C HIS A 153 -16.34 10.34 -1.13
N THR A 154 -17.24 11.18 -0.59
CA THR A 154 -17.83 12.32 -1.33
C THR A 154 -16.79 13.38 -1.69
N LEU A 155 -15.63 13.39 -1.01
CA LEU A 155 -14.48 14.25 -1.31
C LEU A 155 -13.44 13.58 -2.21
N GLY A 156 -13.71 12.36 -2.69
CA GLY A 156 -12.76 11.53 -3.42
C GLY A 156 -11.61 11.03 -2.54
N LEU A 157 -11.82 10.91 -1.23
CA LEU A 157 -10.87 10.35 -0.27
C LEU A 157 -11.31 8.94 0.13
N ASP A 158 -10.34 8.06 0.35
CA ASP A 158 -10.57 6.77 1.00
C ASP A 158 -10.00 6.82 2.41
N ALA A 159 -10.86 7.01 3.41
CA ALA A 159 -10.45 7.13 4.82
C ALA A 159 -11.09 6.05 5.68
N HIS A 160 -10.22 5.27 6.33
CA HIS A 160 -10.54 4.15 7.20
C HIS A 160 -10.27 4.53 8.66
N PHE A 161 -11.26 4.31 9.53
CA PHE A 161 -11.18 4.71 10.93
C PHE A 161 -11.14 3.51 11.87
N PHE A 162 -10.14 3.48 12.75
CA PHE A 162 -9.90 2.40 13.69
C PHE A 162 -10.03 2.91 15.12
N LEU A 163 -10.98 2.34 15.89
CA LEU A 163 -11.08 2.60 17.32
C LEU A 163 -9.98 1.86 18.07
N MET A 164 -9.22 2.62 18.86
CA MET A 164 -8.15 2.10 19.70
C MET A 164 -8.41 2.54 21.14
N ASP A 165 -8.31 1.62 22.11
CA ASP A 165 -8.21 2.01 23.51
C ASP A 165 -6.73 2.13 23.93
N GLU A 166 -6.47 2.81 25.05
CA GLU A 166 -5.11 3.02 25.56
C GLU A 166 -4.42 1.72 25.98
N ASP A 167 -5.18 0.64 26.23
CA ASP A 167 -4.65 -0.65 26.67
C ASP A 167 -4.50 -1.66 25.51
N TYR A 168 -4.74 -1.22 24.27
CA TYR A 168 -4.83 -2.11 23.10
C TYR A 168 -3.56 -2.96 22.95
N PHE A 169 -2.39 -2.33 23.09
CA PHE A 169 -1.10 -2.99 22.94
C PHE A 169 -0.59 -3.65 24.22
N THR A 170 -1.04 -3.23 25.40
CA THR A 170 -0.58 -3.74 26.70
C THR A 170 -1.31 -5.02 27.13
N GLN A 171 -2.54 -5.25 26.67
CA GLN A 171 -3.35 -6.41 27.08
C GLN A 171 -3.20 -7.65 26.18
N ASN A 172 -2.22 -7.68 25.25
CA ASN A 172 -2.08 -8.75 24.23
C ASN A 172 -3.40 -9.08 23.51
N LYS A 173 -4.30 -8.09 23.40
CA LYS A 173 -5.58 -8.25 22.71
C LYS A 173 -5.29 -8.37 21.22
N SER A 174 -5.35 -9.60 20.70
CA SER A 174 -5.43 -9.81 19.26
C SER A 174 -6.63 -9.03 18.73
N ALA A 175 -6.43 -8.18 17.72
CA ALA A 175 -7.48 -7.34 17.15
C ALA A 175 -8.75 -8.16 16.83
N PRO A 176 -9.97 -7.65 17.12
CA PRO A 176 -11.20 -8.25 16.61
C PRO A 176 -11.22 -8.18 15.08
N MET A 177 -11.54 -9.33 14.50
CA MET A 177 -11.46 -9.68 13.10
C MET A 177 -12.38 -8.86 12.19
N ASP A 178 -11.96 -8.66 10.95
CA ASP A 178 -12.86 -8.75 9.81
C ASP A 178 -12.33 -9.77 8.79
N LYS A 179 -13.26 -10.44 8.10
CA LYS A 179 -13.17 -11.77 7.47
C LYS A 179 -12.25 -11.93 6.22
N GLU A 180 -11.06 -11.35 6.20
CA GLU A 180 -10.05 -11.63 5.15
C GLU A 180 -8.67 -11.91 5.78
N ALA A 181 -8.48 -13.16 6.17
CA ALA A 181 -7.32 -13.66 6.91
C ALA A 181 -5.97 -13.45 6.18
N ALA A 182 -5.14 -12.59 6.77
CA ALA A 182 -3.67 -12.66 6.94
C ALA A 182 -3.09 -11.39 7.62
N GLY A 183 -3.94 -10.38 7.90
CA GLY A 183 -3.55 -9.17 8.67
C GLY A 183 -3.69 -9.29 10.20
N SER A 184 -4.30 -10.37 10.70
CA SER A 184 -4.64 -10.57 12.12
C SER A 184 -3.45 -10.87 13.04
N SER A 185 -2.26 -11.11 12.48
CA SER A 185 -1.05 -11.47 13.23
C SER A 185 -0.08 -10.29 13.43
N GLN A 186 -0.43 -9.05 13.09
CA GLN A 186 0.53 -7.94 13.03
C GLN A 186 0.43 -6.99 14.23
N HIS A 187 0.40 -7.48 15.46
CA HIS A 187 0.23 -6.61 16.65
C HIS A 187 1.42 -5.67 16.84
N TYR A 188 2.61 -6.21 17.11
CA TYR A 188 3.82 -5.41 17.29
C TYR A 188 4.37 -4.83 15.99
N LEU A 189 4.12 -5.47 14.84
CA LEU A 189 4.43 -4.86 13.54
C LEU A 189 3.59 -3.61 13.25
N LEU A 190 2.31 -3.61 13.61
CA LEU A 190 1.46 -2.44 13.49
C LEU A 190 1.93 -1.34 14.43
N LEU A 191 2.39 -1.69 15.64
CA LEU A 191 2.98 -0.73 16.57
C LEU A 191 4.31 -0.15 16.05
N ASP A 192 5.16 -0.99 15.45
CA ASP A 192 6.39 -0.59 14.74
C ASP A 192 6.08 0.38 13.58
N GLU A 193 5.05 0.11 12.78
CA GLU A 193 4.56 1.02 11.74
C GLU A 193 3.97 2.31 12.33
N PHE A 194 3.20 2.22 13.41
CA PHE A 194 2.62 3.38 14.11
C PHE A 194 3.72 4.34 14.56
N TYR A 195 4.74 3.87 15.29
CA TYR A 195 5.78 4.76 15.82
C TYR A 195 6.60 5.45 14.73
N ARG A 196 6.72 4.86 13.54
CA ARG A 196 7.38 5.50 12.40
C ARG A 196 6.47 6.45 11.65
N THR A 197 5.22 6.06 11.42
CA THR A 197 4.37 6.70 10.41
C THR A 197 3.28 7.57 10.99
N ALA A 198 2.91 7.43 12.26
CA ALA A 198 1.83 8.21 12.86
C ALA A 198 2.13 9.71 12.82
N ILE A 199 1.14 10.48 12.37
CA ILE A 199 1.08 11.93 12.50
C ILE A 199 -0.05 12.25 13.47
N ILE A 200 0.26 13.00 14.52
CA ILE A 200 -0.72 13.51 15.48
C ILE A 200 -1.56 14.58 14.78
N LEU A 201 -2.86 14.30 14.60
CA LEU A 201 -3.82 15.27 14.10
C LEU A 201 -4.34 16.14 15.24
N ALA A 202 -4.68 15.52 16.38
CA ALA A 202 -5.14 16.18 17.60
C ALA A 202 -4.92 15.28 18.82
N GLY A 203 -4.75 15.90 19.99
CA GLY A 203 -4.71 15.19 21.27
C GLY A 203 -3.33 14.82 21.78
N ARG A 204 -3.31 13.80 22.64
CA ARG A 204 -2.13 13.39 23.40
C ARG A 204 -1.05 12.79 22.51
N ALA A 205 0.22 13.01 22.85
CA ALA A 205 1.35 12.42 22.15
C ALA A 205 1.71 11.03 22.70
N PRO A 206 2.32 10.13 21.91
CA PRO A 206 2.76 8.83 22.41
C PRO A 206 3.88 8.97 23.45
N LEU A 207 3.72 8.36 24.63
CA LEU A 207 4.69 8.40 25.74
C LEU A 207 6.03 7.75 25.36
N TRP A 208 6.00 6.77 24.48
CA TRP A 208 7.18 6.03 24.00
C TRP A 208 8.34 6.91 23.53
N TRP A 209 8.04 8.10 23.01
CA TRP A 209 9.05 9.09 22.61
C TRP A 209 9.90 9.63 23.75
N MET A 210 9.45 9.51 25.00
CA MET A 210 10.11 10.04 26.21
C MET A 210 10.89 8.98 26.97
N VAL A 211 10.75 7.71 26.61
CA VAL A 211 11.50 6.59 27.20
C VAL A 211 12.67 6.28 26.27
N PRO A 212 13.94 6.41 26.67
CA PRO A 212 15.09 6.06 25.81
C PRO A 212 15.08 4.59 25.37
N ASP A 213 15.76 4.26 24.26
CA ASP A 213 15.79 2.88 23.75
C ASP A 213 16.53 1.94 24.71
N GLU A 214 17.51 2.45 25.44
CA GLU A 214 18.26 1.74 26.48
C GLU A 214 17.38 1.31 27.65
N GLN A 215 16.18 1.88 27.77
CA GLN A 215 15.21 1.60 28.83
C GLN A 215 14.03 0.75 28.33
N ASN A 216 14.08 0.19 27.12
CA ASN A 216 12.97 -0.62 26.58
C ASN A 216 12.67 -1.86 27.44
N GLU A 217 13.69 -2.54 27.99
CA GLU A 217 13.50 -3.67 28.91
C GLU A 217 12.76 -3.28 30.20
N PHE A 218 13.00 -2.06 30.69
CA PHE A 218 12.38 -1.50 31.91
C PHE A 218 11.33 -0.44 31.59
N TYR A 219 10.72 -0.51 30.39
CA TYR A 219 9.88 0.57 29.85
C TYR A 219 8.79 1.01 30.83
N GLN A 220 8.08 0.03 31.42
CA GLN A 220 6.94 0.29 32.30
C GLN A 220 7.36 1.03 33.58
N GLU A 221 8.48 0.63 34.18
CA GLU A 221 9.01 1.26 35.40
C GLU A 221 9.50 2.68 35.11
N TYR A 222 10.19 2.88 33.99
CA TYR A 222 10.66 4.18 33.55
C TYR A 222 9.50 5.12 33.23
N ALA A 223 8.52 4.67 32.43
CA ALA A 223 7.31 5.41 32.08
C ALA A 223 6.51 5.81 33.33
N LYS A 224 6.30 4.88 34.26
CA LYS A 224 5.64 5.14 35.55
C LYS A 224 6.40 6.19 36.36
N THR A 225 7.73 6.09 36.42
CA THR A 225 8.59 7.08 37.10
C THR A 225 8.43 8.48 36.50
N LEU A 226 8.40 8.61 35.17
CA LEU A 226 8.21 9.90 34.49
C LEU A 226 6.88 10.57 34.87
N LEU A 227 5.81 9.79 35.00
CA LEU A 227 4.47 10.27 35.29
C LEU A 227 4.25 10.55 36.79
N GLU A 228 4.59 9.60 37.66
CA GLU A 228 4.34 9.69 39.11
C GLU A 228 5.24 10.73 39.78
N LYS A 229 6.53 10.81 39.40
CA LYS A 229 7.44 11.86 39.87
C LYS A 229 7.22 13.21 39.15
N ARG A 230 6.17 13.32 38.32
CA ARG A 230 5.74 14.53 37.62
C ARG A 230 6.84 15.18 36.76
N TYR A 231 7.73 14.37 36.16
CA TYR A 231 8.59 14.85 35.07
C TYR A 231 7.74 15.19 33.83
N LEU A 232 6.65 14.45 33.63
CA LEU A 232 5.67 14.65 32.58
C LEU A 232 4.25 14.78 33.16
N ARG A 233 3.38 15.53 32.50
CA ARG A 233 1.95 15.62 32.84
C ARG A 233 1.19 14.47 32.16
N ALA A 234 0.58 13.58 32.93
CA ALA A 234 -0.13 12.40 32.40
C ALA A 234 -1.22 12.72 31.37
N THR A 235 -1.85 13.89 31.46
CA THR A 235 -2.88 14.34 30.51
C THR A 235 -2.36 14.67 29.12
N ASP A 236 -1.05 14.82 28.93
CA ASP A 236 -0.42 15.15 27.66
C ASP A 236 -0.06 13.91 26.84
N TRP A 237 -0.12 12.71 27.45
CA TRP A 237 0.43 11.48 26.89
C TRP A 237 -0.57 10.34 26.80
N ILE A 238 -0.40 9.52 25.76
CA ILE A 238 -1.03 8.21 25.61
C ILE A 238 0.08 7.17 25.55
N ASP A 239 -0.07 6.05 26.26
CA ASP A 239 0.96 5.03 26.34
C ASP A 239 0.50 3.75 25.66
N PHE A 240 1.19 3.38 24.58
CA PHE A 240 0.98 2.11 23.88
C PHE A 240 2.08 1.07 24.19
N GLY A 241 3.01 1.39 25.10
CA GLY A 241 4.14 0.53 25.43
C GLY A 241 5.37 0.75 24.55
N HIS A 242 6.30 -0.21 24.57
CA HIS A 242 7.40 -0.30 23.61
C HIS A 242 7.10 -1.38 22.57
N VAL A 243 7.82 -1.37 21.46
CA VAL A 243 7.85 -2.51 20.53
C VAL A 243 8.83 -3.54 21.11
N PRO A 244 8.36 -4.70 21.58
CA PRO A 244 9.23 -5.77 22.03
C PRO A 244 9.88 -6.47 20.82
N GLU A 245 10.61 -7.55 21.08
CA GLU A 245 11.08 -8.43 20.01
C GLU A 245 9.90 -8.86 19.11
N LEU A 246 10.05 -8.69 17.79
CA LEU A 246 8.99 -8.98 16.84
C LEU A 246 8.79 -10.50 16.73
N PRO A 247 7.60 -11.03 17.10
CA PRO A 247 7.39 -12.47 17.05
C PRO A 247 7.44 -13.01 15.62
N VAL A 248 8.02 -14.20 15.46
CA VAL A 248 8.16 -14.91 14.17
C VAL A 248 6.84 -14.98 13.41
N ASN A 249 5.75 -15.31 14.11
CA ASN A 249 4.42 -15.43 13.51
C ASN A 249 3.88 -14.09 12.96
N GLU A 250 4.32 -12.95 13.48
CA GLU A 250 3.83 -11.65 13.02
C GLU A 250 4.42 -11.28 11.67
N PHE A 251 5.75 -11.16 11.58
CA PHE A 251 6.40 -10.70 10.36
C PHE A 251 6.32 -11.74 9.25
N PHE A 252 6.30 -13.03 9.60
CA PHE A 252 6.03 -14.07 8.63
C PHE A 252 4.60 -13.93 8.05
N GLY A 253 3.57 -13.72 8.89
CA GLY A 253 2.20 -13.54 8.42
C GLY A 253 2.00 -12.27 7.62
N ALA A 254 2.66 -11.18 8.04
CA ALA A 254 2.71 -9.95 7.27
C ALA A 254 3.33 -10.14 5.90
N ALA A 255 4.40 -10.93 5.80
CA ALA A 255 5.05 -11.21 4.54
C ALA A 255 4.11 -11.99 3.59
N LEU A 256 3.44 -13.03 4.09
CA LEU A 256 2.45 -13.80 3.31
C LEU A 256 1.31 -12.91 2.82
N TRP A 257 0.79 -12.01 3.66
CA TRP A 257 -0.22 -11.04 3.27
C TRP A 257 0.25 -10.05 2.21
N GLN A 258 1.49 -9.57 2.33
CA GLN A 258 2.07 -8.67 1.32
C GLN A 258 2.31 -9.39 -0.01
N VAL A 259 2.70 -10.67 0.01
CA VAL A 259 2.76 -11.49 -1.21
C VAL A 259 1.36 -11.64 -1.81
N TYR A 260 0.34 -11.92 -1.00
CA TYR A 260 -1.06 -12.00 -1.45
C TYR A 260 -1.52 -10.72 -2.15
N LYS A 261 -1.27 -9.55 -1.55
CA LYS A 261 -1.57 -8.23 -2.16
C LYS A 261 -0.69 -7.94 -3.38
N GLY A 262 0.55 -8.42 -3.37
CA GLY A 262 1.54 -8.23 -4.42
C GLY A 262 1.16 -8.90 -5.74
N ILE A 263 0.31 -9.94 -5.71
CA ILE A 263 -0.23 -10.56 -6.93
C ILE A 263 -1.03 -9.54 -7.76
N ASP A 264 -1.80 -8.69 -7.09
CA ASP A 264 -2.69 -7.71 -7.72
C ASP A 264 -2.05 -6.31 -7.86
N ALA A 265 -1.18 -5.93 -6.90
CA ALA A 265 -0.54 -4.61 -6.85
C ALA A 265 0.96 -4.70 -6.50
N PRO A 266 1.78 -5.33 -7.37
CA PRO A 266 3.16 -5.71 -7.05
C PRO A 266 4.05 -4.53 -6.67
N TYR A 267 3.97 -3.40 -7.39
CA TYR A 267 4.78 -2.20 -7.08
C TYR A 267 4.50 -1.61 -5.70
N LYS A 268 3.32 -1.83 -5.11
CA LYS A 268 2.98 -1.35 -3.76
C LYS A 268 3.48 -2.30 -2.66
N SER A 269 3.58 -3.59 -2.96
CA SER A 269 3.86 -4.63 -1.96
C SER A 269 5.32 -5.07 -1.89
N VAL A 270 6.03 -5.13 -3.03
CA VAL A 270 7.39 -5.73 -3.09
C VAL A 270 8.35 -5.13 -2.07
N LEU A 271 8.35 -3.82 -1.87
CA LEU A 271 9.20 -3.18 -0.85
C LEU A 271 8.87 -3.66 0.58
N LYS A 272 7.58 -3.81 0.91
CA LYS A 272 7.13 -4.32 2.22
C LYS A 272 7.48 -5.80 2.39
N ILE A 273 7.39 -6.60 1.31
CA ILE A 273 7.77 -8.02 1.33
C ILE A 273 9.25 -8.17 1.68
N ILE A 274 10.14 -7.43 0.99
CA ILE A 274 11.57 -7.54 1.28
C ILE A 274 11.89 -6.99 2.68
N LEU A 275 11.18 -5.97 3.19
CA LEU A 275 11.35 -5.56 4.59
C LEU A 275 11.12 -6.73 5.57
N MET A 276 10.14 -7.60 5.30
CA MET A 276 9.91 -8.78 6.14
C MET A 276 11.02 -9.82 5.97
N GLU A 277 11.57 -9.98 4.76
CA GLU A 277 12.77 -10.80 4.54
C GLU A 277 13.97 -10.26 5.33
N VAL A 278 14.15 -8.94 5.39
CA VAL A 278 15.18 -8.30 6.22
C VAL A 278 15.00 -8.67 7.69
N TYR A 279 13.78 -8.54 8.23
CA TYR A 279 13.49 -8.92 9.62
C TYR A 279 13.74 -10.42 9.86
N ALA A 280 13.31 -11.29 8.96
CA ALA A 280 13.58 -12.73 9.05
C ALA A 280 15.08 -13.04 9.05
N SER A 281 15.89 -12.29 8.29
CA SER A 281 17.35 -12.46 8.24
C SER A 281 18.09 -11.99 9.52
N MET A 282 17.42 -11.19 10.36
CA MET A 282 17.96 -10.68 11.63
C MET A 282 17.57 -11.56 12.82
N TYR A 283 16.66 -12.52 12.63
CA TYR A 283 16.18 -13.39 13.72
C TYR A 283 17.34 -14.20 14.36
N PRO A 284 17.44 -14.28 15.70
CA PRO A 284 16.47 -13.79 16.70
C PRO A 284 16.57 -12.30 17.02
N ASP A 285 17.73 -11.67 16.80
CA ASP A 285 17.99 -10.27 17.20
C ASP A 285 17.41 -9.24 16.21
N ILE A 286 16.09 -9.28 16.03
CA ILE A 286 15.38 -8.38 15.12
C ILE A 286 15.41 -6.96 15.69
N LEU A 287 16.00 -6.04 14.95
CA LEU A 287 15.91 -4.61 15.24
C LEU A 287 14.75 -3.98 14.45
N PRO A 288 13.63 -3.59 15.09
CA PRO A 288 12.51 -2.93 14.41
C PRO A 288 12.94 -1.59 13.82
N LEU A 289 12.35 -1.21 12.69
CA LEU A 289 12.68 0.05 12.04
C LEU A 289 12.26 1.27 12.89
N SER A 290 11.28 1.13 13.79
CA SER A 290 10.90 2.18 14.76
C SER A 290 12.02 2.53 15.72
N SER A 291 12.84 1.55 16.15
CA SER A 291 14.04 1.81 16.94
C SER A 291 15.04 2.64 16.15
N ASP A 292 15.30 2.29 14.89
CA ASP A 292 16.17 3.10 14.01
C ASP A 292 15.64 4.53 13.86
N TYR A 293 14.32 4.68 13.68
CA TYR A 293 13.67 5.98 13.56
C TYR A 293 13.79 6.80 14.85
N LYS A 294 13.59 6.17 16.01
CA LYS A 294 13.73 6.83 17.31
C LYS A 294 15.14 7.30 17.57
N ARG A 295 16.15 6.47 17.30
CA ARG A 295 17.57 6.86 17.39
C ARG A 295 17.85 8.09 16.55
N HIS A 296 17.36 8.16 15.30
CA HIS A 296 17.55 9.34 14.47
C HIS A 296 16.86 10.60 15.03
N VAL A 297 15.70 10.49 15.68
CA VAL A 297 15.02 11.62 16.34
C VAL A 297 15.77 12.07 17.61
N TYR A 298 16.42 11.13 18.30
CA TYR A 298 17.22 11.37 19.50
C TYR A 298 18.58 12.01 19.19
N LEU A 299 19.13 11.81 18.00
CA LEU A 299 20.31 12.53 17.51
C LEU A 299 19.94 13.99 17.18
N GLU A 300 20.85 14.94 17.42
CA GLU A 300 20.65 16.33 17.02
C GLU A 300 20.66 16.42 15.47
N ASP A 301 19.76 17.24 14.91
CA ASP A 301 19.73 17.59 13.47
C ASP A 301 19.19 16.56 12.46
N SER A 302 18.15 15.80 12.82
CA SER A 302 17.43 14.98 11.84
C SER A 302 16.65 15.86 10.84
N ASP A 303 17.21 16.10 9.65
CA ASP A 303 16.48 16.59 8.48
C ASP A 303 15.27 15.67 8.24
N PRO A 304 14.02 16.17 8.28
CA PRO A 304 12.85 15.32 8.11
C PRO A 304 12.71 14.71 6.70
N SER A 305 13.55 15.11 5.76
CA SER A 305 13.71 14.45 4.45
C SER A 305 14.60 13.20 4.54
N VAL A 306 15.51 13.13 5.51
CA VAL A 306 16.38 11.98 5.79
C VAL A 306 15.65 10.95 6.65
N VAL A 307 14.91 11.41 7.67
CA VAL A 307 14.08 10.53 8.52
C VAL A 307 12.68 10.27 7.95
N ASP A 308 12.52 10.32 6.62
CA ASP A 308 11.24 9.96 6.01
C ASP A 308 10.97 8.46 6.21
N PRO A 309 9.83 8.06 6.80
CA PRO A 309 9.55 6.66 7.12
C PRO A 309 9.62 5.71 5.92
N TYR A 310 9.20 6.17 4.74
CA TYR A 310 9.19 5.34 3.54
C TYR A 310 10.60 5.23 2.93
N LEU A 311 11.39 6.31 3.01
CA LEU A 311 12.81 6.28 2.66
C LEU A 311 13.61 5.34 3.58
N MET A 312 13.32 5.32 4.88
CA MET A 312 13.99 4.43 5.83
C MET A 312 13.75 2.95 5.51
N VAL A 313 12.50 2.59 5.14
CA VAL A 313 12.20 1.23 4.65
C VAL A 313 13.08 0.91 3.43
N TYR A 314 13.12 1.81 2.45
CA TYR A 314 13.96 1.64 1.26
C TYR A 314 15.44 1.46 1.61
N ARG A 315 16.00 2.30 2.49
CA ARG A 315 17.42 2.25 2.87
C ARG A 315 17.78 0.97 3.61
N LYS A 316 16.89 0.47 4.48
CA LYS A 316 17.11 -0.81 5.19
C LYS A 316 17.11 -1.98 4.22
N VAL A 317 16.20 -2.00 3.25
CA VAL A 317 16.18 -2.99 2.15
C VAL A 317 17.41 -2.86 1.25
N GLU A 318 17.80 -1.64 0.89
CA GLU A 318 18.99 -1.38 0.07
C GLU A 318 20.26 -1.90 0.74
N ALA A 319 20.48 -1.60 2.01
CA ALA A 319 21.64 -2.07 2.77
C ALA A 319 21.70 -3.61 2.81
N TYR A 320 20.56 -4.27 3.02
CA TYR A 320 20.46 -5.73 3.02
C TYR A 320 20.84 -6.34 1.65
N LEU A 321 20.27 -5.85 0.55
CA LEU A 321 20.54 -6.39 -0.78
C LEU A 321 21.97 -6.09 -1.25
N LEU A 322 22.53 -4.93 -0.90
CA LEU A 322 23.92 -4.59 -1.19
C LEU A 322 24.89 -5.51 -0.47
N LYS A 323 24.68 -5.80 0.82
CA LYS A 323 25.51 -6.73 1.61
C LYS A 323 25.55 -8.12 0.97
N ARG A 324 24.44 -8.54 0.35
CA ARG A 324 24.28 -9.83 -0.33
C ARG A 324 24.70 -9.81 -1.80
N LYS A 325 25.09 -8.65 -2.34
CA LYS A 325 25.43 -8.44 -3.75
C LYS A 325 24.28 -8.79 -4.72
N GLU A 326 23.04 -8.63 -4.27
CA GLU A 326 21.83 -8.95 -5.05
C GLU A 326 21.37 -7.74 -5.88
N TYR A 327 22.22 -7.30 -6.82
CA TYR A 327 22.05 -6.04 -7.55
C TYR A 327 20.81 -5.99 -8.45
N GLU A 328 20.42 -7.12 -9.06
CA GLU A 328 19.22 -7.18 -9.90
C GLU A 328 17.93 -6.97 -9.09
N ARG A 329 17.85 -7.58 -7.91
CA ARG A 329 16.74 -7.37 -6.95
C ARG A 329 16.72 -5.92 -6.49
N LEU A 330 17.89 -5.35 -6.18
CA LEU A 330 18.00 -3.95 -5.78
C LEU A 330 17.52 -3.00 -6.89
N ASP A 331 17.85 -3.28 -8.15
CA ASP A 331 17.37 -2.49 -9.28
C ASP A 331 15.85 -2.50 -9.41
N LEU A 332 15.22 -3.66 -9.22
CA LEU A 332 13.77 -3.79 -9.16
C LEU A 332 13.19 -2.96 -8.02
N ILE A 333 13.78 -3.01 -6.82
CA ILE A 333 13.32 -2.24 -5.66
C ILE A 333 13.39 -0.74 -5.91
N ARG A 334 14.47 -0.26 -6.52
CA ARG A 334 14.61 1.16 -6.90
C ARG A 334 13.53 1.58 -7.89
N ARG A 335 13.21 0.75 -8.89
CA ARG A 335 12.08 0.99 -9.82
C ARG A 335 10.74 1.02 -9.11
N CYS A 336 10.46 0.03 -8.25
CA CYS A 336 9.24 -0.02 -7.45
C CYS A 336 9.08 1.24 -6.59
N PHE A 337 10.14 1.65 -5.90
CA PHE A 337 10.16 2.86 -5.07
C PHE A 337 9.92 4.12 -5.90
N TYR A 338 10.61 4.27 -7.04
CA TYR A 338 10.44 5.40 -7.96
C TYR A 338 9.00 5.51 -8.48
N ILE A 339 8.44 4.40 -8.96
CA ILE A 339 7.06 4.33 -9.47
C ILE A 339 6.05 4.64 -8.36
N LYS A 340 6.29 4.15 -7.14
CA LYS A 340 5.43 4.39 -5.98
C LYS A 340 5.44 5.85 -5.54
N VAL A 341 6.60 6.50 -5.56
CA VAL A 341 6.73 7.93 -5.25
C VAL A 341 6.05 8.80 -6.33
N ASN A 342 6.06 8.34 -7.59
CA ASN A 342 5.33 8.94 -8.71
C ASN A 342 5.71 10.42 -8.95
N ILE A 343 6.99 10.75 -8.82
CA ILE A 343 7.55 12.06 -9.14
C ILE A 343 8.42 11.94 -10.39
N LYS A 344 8.07 12.69 -11.43
CA LYS A 344 8.74 12.62 -12.73
C LYS A 344 10.01 13.46 -12.77
N VAL A 345 11.15 12.83 -12.55
CA VAL A 345 12.46 13.50 -12.49
C VAL A 345 12.94 13.96 -13.88
N SER A 346 12.53 13.30 -14.97
CA SER A 346 12.97 13.63 -16.33
C SER A 346 12.42 14.96 -16.88
N GLN A 347 11.30 15.45 -16.34
CA GLN A 347 10.62 16.66 -16.83
C GLN A 347 11.29 17.93 -16.32
N SER A 348 11.59 18.94 -17.14
CA SER A 348 12.09 20.22 -16.62
C SER A 348 11.03 20.95 -15.77
N VAL A 349 11.44 21.60 -14.69
CA VAL A 349 10.59 22.50 -13.88
C VAL A 349 11.35 23.79 -13.61
N THR A 350 10.60 24.89 -13.52
CA THR A 350 11.12 26.18 -13.06
C THR A 350 11.60 26.05 -11.60
N HIS A 351 12.75 26.63 -11.28
CA HIS A 351 13.41 26.53 -9.97
C HIS A 351 12.48 26.87 -8.78
N ASP A 352 11.56 27.82 -8.95
CA ASP A 352 10.63 28.27 -7.89
C ASP A 352 9.51 27.26 -7.54
N SER A 353 9.47 26.11 -8.23
CA SER A 353 8.39 25.10 -8.10
C SER A 353 8.88 23.71 -7.68
N VAL A 354 10.16 23.56 -7.36
CA VAL A 354 10.74 22.24 -7.04
C VAL A 354 10.31 21.81 -5.64
N SER A 355 9.46 20.78 -5.56
CA SER A 355 9.08 20.19 -4.28
C SER A 355 10.24 19.41 -3.64
N TRP A 356 10.30 19.37 -2.31
CA TRP A 356 11.28 18.58 -1.54
C TRP A 356 11.35 17.10 -1.97
N ARG A 357 10.22 16.51 -2.38
CA ARG A 357 10.17 15.11 -2.89
C ARG A 357 10.96 14.97 -4.18
N ARG A 358 10.87 15.97 -5.05
CA ARG A 358 11.59 15.99 -6.32
C ARG A 358 13.09 16.13 -6.10
N GLU A 359 13.52 16.97 -5.16
CA GLU A 359 14.94 17.07 -4.78
C GLU A 359 15.47 15.75 -4.24
N LEU A 360 14.72 15.11 -3.33
CA LEU A 360 15.06 13.80 -2.79
C LEU A 360 15.18 12.75 -3.91
N MET A 361 14.17 12.64 -4.78
CA MET A 361 14.20 11.68 -5.89
C MET A 361 15.33 11.97 -6.88
N THR A 362 15.61 13.24 -7.17
CA THR A 362 16.73 13.62 -8.05
C THR A 362 18.07 13.19 -7.44
N ARG A 363 18.28 13.40 -6.14
CA ARG A 363 19.48 12.91 -5.43
C ARG A 363 19.58 11.39 -5.47
N LEU A 364 18.48 10.68 -5.22
CA LEU A 364 18.44 9.22 -5.26
C LEU A 364 18.77 8.68 -6.66
N CYS A 365 18.15 9.21 -7.72
CA CYS A 365 18.42 8.79 -9.09
C CYS A 365 19.89 9.00 -9.49
N ARG A 366 20.52 10.11 -9.03
CA ARG A 366 21.96 10.33 -9.21
C ARG A 366 22.79 9.30 -8.45
N GLN A 367 22.46 9.00 -7.19
CA GLN A 367 23.13 7.97 -6.39
C GLN A 367 23.01 6.57 -7.00
N TRP A 368 21.89 6.28 -7.67
CA TRP A 368 21.69 5.00 -8.35
C TRP A 368 22.41 4.89 -9.69
N GLY A 369 22.99 5.99 -10.19
CA GLY A 369 23.62 6.04 -11.51
C GLY A 369 22.60 5.91 -12.65
N TRP A 370 21.37 6.38 -12.46
CA TRP A 370 20.36 6.31 -13.52
C TRP A 370 20.55 7.40 -14.56
N GLU A 371 20.66 6.99 -15.81
CA GLU A 371 20.75 7.88 -16.97
C GLU A 371 19.39 8.45 -17.38
N GLN A 372 19.43 9.52 -18.17
CA GLN A 372 18.25 10.25 -18.62
C GLN A 372 17.27 9.36 -19.40
N ASP A 373 17.76 8.46 -20.25
CA ASP A 373 16.92 7.54 -21.03
C ASP A 373 16.07 6.62 -20.14
N ARG A 374 16.66 6.16 -19.04
CA ARG A 374 15.94 5.35 -18.05
C ARG A 374 14.84 6.15 -17.36
N LEU A 375 15.12 7.39 -16.98
CA LEU A 375 14.14 8.28 -16.35
C LEU A 375 12.99 8.60 -17.30
N LEU A 376 13.29 8.91 -18.56
CA LEU A 376 12.28 9.14 -19.61
C LEU A 376 11.39 7.91 -19.80
N GLN A 377 11.97 6.71 -19.83
CA GLN A 377 11.21 5.47 -19.92
C GLN A 377 10.27 5.26 -18.72
N LEU A 378 10.76 5.46 -17.48
CA LEU A 378 9.96 5.28 -16.26
C LEU A 378 8.86 6.35 -16.14
N ASP A 379 9.15 7.60 -16.44
CA ASP A 379 8.19 8.72 -16.38
C ASP A 379 7.11 8.62 -17.46
N ASN A 380 7.38 7.86 -18.52
CA ASN A 380 6.44 7.54 -19.58
C ASN A 380 5.54 6.32 -19.27
N ARG A 381 5.44 5.90 -17.99
CA ARG A 381 4.60 4.76 -17.55
C ARG A 381 3.16 4.80 -18.08
N LYS A 382 2.56 5.99 -18.23
CA LYS A 382 1.20 6.15 -18.78
C LYS A 382 1.05 5.61 -20.20
N HIS A 383 2.13 5.54 -20.97
CA HIS A 383 2.17 5.06 -22.34
C HIS A 383 2.89 3.71 -22.48
N TRP A 384 3.18 3.03 -21.37
CA TRP A 384 3.77 1.69 -21.43
C TRP A 384 2.83 0.71 -22.14
N LYS A 385 3.36 0.08 -23.18
CA LYS A 385 2.66 -0.97 -23.93
C LYS A 385 3.14 -2.36 -23.53
N VAL A 386 2.51 -3.36 -24.13
CA VAL A 386 2.65 -4.79 -23.81
C VAL A 386 4.08 -5.29 -23.65
N ASN A 387 5.03 -4.90 -24.50
CA ASN A 387 6.41 -5.38 -24.42
C ASN A 387 7.10 -4.91 -23.14
N ARG A 388 6.84 -3.66 -22.71
CA ARG A 388 7.36 -3.14 -21.44
C ARG A 388 6.68 -3.82 -20.26
N ALA A 389 5.35 -3.96 -20.30
CA ALA A 389 4.60 -4.64 -19.25
C ALA A 389 5.06 -6.10 -19.05
N LYS A 390 5.33 -6.83 -20.14
CA LYS A 390 5.89 -8.20 -20.09
C LYS A 390 7.25 -8.26 -19.41
N LYS A 391 8.14 -7.30 -19.70
CA LYS A 391 9.48 -7.23 -19.07
C LYS A 391 9.34 -6.99 -17.57
N GLU A 392 8.60 -5.95 -17.18
CA GLU A 392 8.36 -5.61 -15.78
C GLU A 392 7.68 -6.75 -15.00
N ARG A 393 6.68 -7.41 -15.62
CA ARG A 393 6.01 -8.55 -15.00
C ARG A 393 7.00 -9.66 -14.67
N ARG A 394 7.92 -9.97 -15.58
CA ARG A 394 8.88 -11.06 -15.37
C ARG A 394 9.69 -10.82 -14.10
N ASP A 395 10.22 -9.62 -13.95
CA ASP A 395 11.03 -9.25 -12.79
C ASP A 395 10.20 -9.31 -11.50
N LEU A 396 8.98 -8.75 -11.51
CA LEU A 396 8.08 -8.74 -10.36
C LEU A 396 7.63 -10.15 -9.95
N VAL A 397 7.26 -11.00 -10.91
CA VAL A 397 6.86 -12.39 -10.64
C VAL A 397 8.02 -13.21 -10.10
N SER A 398 9.22 -13.00 -10.65
CA SER A 398 10.43 -13.63 -10.13
C SER A 398 10.65 -13.23 -8.67
N GLU A 399 10.53 -11.94 -8.35
CA GLU A 399 10.71 -11.44 -6.98
C GLU A 399 9.65 -11.96 -6.01
N LEU A 400 8.37 -11.97 -6.39
CA LEU A 400 7.29 -12.53 -5.58
C LEU A 400 7.50 -14.03 -5.32
N THR A 401 7.95 -14.77 -6.34
CA THR A 401 8.24 -16.21 -6.22
C THR A 401 9.44 -16.46 -5.30
N ASN A 402 10.51 -15.66 -5.44
CA ASN A 402 11.70 -15.76 -4.60
C ASN A 402 11.36 -15.44 -3.14
N SER A 403 10.62 -14.36 -2.91
CA SER A 403 10.15 -13.98 -1.58
C SER A 403 9.28 -15.07 -0.95
N TYR A 404 8.31 -15.63 -1.70
CA TYR A 404 7.49 -16.74 -1.22
C TYR A 404 8.33 -17.96 -0.83
N LYS A 405 9.31 -18.36 -1.67
CA LYS A 405 10.21 -19.48 -1.37
C LYS A 405 11.05 -19.23 -0.13
N PHE A 406 11.65 -18.05 -0.02
CA PHE A 406 12.43 -17.64 1.15
C PHE A 406 11.59 -17.74 2.43
N LEU A 407 10.42 -17.10 2.41
CA LEU A 407 9.50 -17.09 3.55
C LEU A 407 9.02 -18.50 3.89
N SER A 408 8.61 -19.29 2.90
CA SER A 408 8.16 -20.67 3.12
C SER A 408 9.27 -21.53 3.75
N ASN A 409 10.51 -21.41 3.30
CA ASN A 409 11.65 -22.11 3.90
C ASN A 409 11.89 -21.67 5.34
N PHE A 410 11.86 -20.36 5.60
CA PHE A 410 12.01 -19.81 6.95
C PHE A 410 10.90 -20.31 7.90
N GLY A 411 9.64 -20.30 7.45
CA GLY A 411 8.50 -20.81 8.21
C GLY A 411 8.58 -22.31 8.49
N ARG A 412 9.11 -23.13 7.56
CA ARG A 412 9.35 -24.56 7.80
C ARG A 412 10.45 -24.80 8.84
N GLN A 413 11.52 -24.01 8.83
CA GLN A 413 12.62 -24.10 9.80
C GLN A 413 12.18 -23.69 11.21
N HIS A 414 11.20 -22.80 11.32
CA HIS A 414 10.70 -22.25 12.59
C HIS A 414 9.23 -22.61 12.83
N SER A 415 8.81 -23.80 12.41
CA SER A 415 7.41 -24.24 12.40
C SER A 415 6.75 -24.23 13.78
N SER A 416 7.53 -24.44 14.85
CA SER A 416 7.08 -24.36 16.24
C SER A 416 6.74 -22.93 16.70
N LEU A 417 7.27 -21.91 16.04
CA LEU A 417 7.10 -20.49 16.39
C LEU A 417 6.06 -19.79 15.51
N THR A 418 5.70 -20.38 14.38
CA THR A 418 4.68 -19.83 13.47
C THR A 418 3.30 -20.39 13.80
N ARG A 419 2.38 -19.54 14.26
CA ARG A 419 0.93 -19.88 14.39
C ARG A 419 0.20 -19.95 13.04
N ILE A 420 0.91 -19.75 11.94
CA ILE A 420 0.35 -19.78 10.59
C ILE A 420 0.15 -21.23 10.21
N THR A 421 -1.05 -21.53 9.73
CA THR A 421 -1.38 -22.89 9.36
C THR A 421 -0.67 -23.27 8.07
N GLU A 422 -0.30 -24.54 7.92
CA GLU A 422 0.19 -25.07 6.63
C GLU A 422 -0.83 -24.81 5.50
N HIS A 423 -2.11 -24.72 5.87
CA HIS A 423 -3.22 -24.30 5.00
C HIS A 423 -3.00 -22.90 4.41
N ASP A 424 -2.60 -21.89 5.20
CA ASP A 424 -2.39 -20.51 4.71
C ASP A 424 -1.24 -20.43 3.69
N ILE A 425 -0.14 -21.16 3.95
CA ILE A 425 1.01 -21.25 3.03
C ILE A 425 0.60 -21.94 1.73
N THR A 426 -0.21 -22.99 1.85
CA THR A 426 -0.74 -23.76 0.71
C THR A 426 -1.71 -22.93 -0.12
N LEU A 427 -2.63 -22.20 0.53
CA LEU A 427 -3.59 -21.31 -0.12
C LEU A 427 -2.89 -20.20 -0.90
N LEU A 428 -1.88 -19.57 -0.28
CA LEU A 428 -1.06 -18.56 -0.95
C LEU A 428 -0.31 -19.16 -2.14
N GLY A 429 0.27 -20.35 -1.97
CA GLY A 429 0.91 -21.10 -3.05
C GLY A 429 -0.05 -21.32 -4.22
N ARG A 430 -1.26 -21.84 -3.95
CA ARG A 430 -2.31 -22.04 -4.96
C ARG A 430 -2.68 -20.74 -5.68
N LYS A 431 -2.80 -19.61 -4.96
CA LYS A 431 -3.08 -18.30 -5.57
C LYS A 431 -1.93 -17.83 -6.48
N LEU A 432 -0.68 -17.96 -6.02
CA LEU A 432 0.51 -17.63 -6.83
C LEU A 432 0.59 -18.47 -8.11
N TYR A 433 0.39 -19.79 -8.01
CA TYR A 433 0.36 -20.68 -9.17
C TYR A 433 -0.83 -20.37 -10.09
N ALA A 434 -2.03 -20.16 -9.54
CA ALA A 434 -3.19 -19.75 -10.31
C ALA A 434 -2.94 -18.45 -11.09
N ALA A 435 -2.25 -17.47 -10.50
CA ALA A 435 -1.94 -16.20 -11.14
C ALA A 435 -0.79 -16.29 -12.19
N PHE A 436 0.28 -17.04 -11.88
CA PHE A 436 1.53 -16.92 -12.64
C PHE A 436 2.02 -18.20 -13.32
N GLU A 437 1.54 -19.38 -12.92
CA GLU A 437 1.95 -20.65 -13.52
C GLU A 437 1.54 -20.72 -15.00
N ARG A 438 2.46 -21.21 -15.83
CA ARG A 438 2.22 -21.48 -17.25
C ARG A 438 1.69 -22.90 -17.42
N ARG A 439 0.54 -23.05 -18.09
CA ARG A 439 -0.02 -24.34 -18.47
C ARG A 439 -0.52 -24.29 -19.91
N SER A 440 -0.55 -25.44 -20.58
CA SER A 440 -1.13 -25.54 -21.92
C SER A 440 -2.59 -25.07 -21.90
N GLY A 441 -2.97 -24.24 -22.87
CA GLY A 441 -4.32 -23.66 -22.98
C GLY A 441 -4.67 -22.57 -21.95
N LYS A 442 -3.80 -22.28 -20.97
CA LYS A 442 -4.03 -21.20 -19.99
C LYS A 442 -3.53 -19.86 -20.55
N ILE A 443 -4.42 -18.88 -20.59
CA ILE A 443 -4.08 -17.50 -20.97
C ILE A 443 -3.36 -16.81 -19.80
N GLU A 444 -2.12 -16.39 -20.01
CA GLU A 444 -1.37 -15.62 -19.02
C GLU A 444 -1.89 -14.17 -18.89
N SER A 445 -2.11 -13.71 -17.66
CA SER A 445 -2.30 -12.29 -17.34
C SER A 445 -0.95 -11.58 -17.29
N ILE A 446 -0.78 -10.53 -18.09
CA ILE A 446 0.49 -9.83 -18.28
C ILE A 446 0.56 -8.46 -17.58
N ASN A 447 -0.57 -7.95 -17.09
CA ASN A 447 -0.68 -6.60 -16.54
C ASN A 447 -1.39 -6.54 -15.18
N PRO A 448 -0.79 -7.09 -14.10
CA PRO A 448 -1.27 -6.87 -12.73
C PRO A 448 -0.98 -5.42 -12.31
N ASN A 449 -1.73 -4.46 -12.86
CA ASN A 449 -1.58 -3.02 -12.61
C ASN A 449 -0.17 -2.44 -12.89
N ILE A 450 0.57 -3.03 -13.83
CA ILE A 450 1.92 -2.58 -14.20
C ILE A 450 1.84 -1.30 -15.05
N ALA A 451 1.03 -1.33 -16.11
CA ALA A 451 0.72 -0.19 -16.97
C ALA A 451 -0.77 0.16 -16.83
N PRO A 452 -1.14 1.46 -16.86
CA PRO A 452 -2.54 1.86 -16.72
C PRO A 452 -3.40 1.51 -17.94
N ASN A 453 -2.81 1.42 -19.13
CA ASN A 453 -3.52 1.10 -20.35
C ASN A 453 -2.62 0.33 -21.34
N LEU A 454 -3.06 -0.85 -21.76
CA LEU A 454 -2.40 -1.66 -22.80
C LEU A 454 -3.14 -1.66 -24.15
N GLY A 455 -4.30 -1.00 -24.23
CA GLY A 455 -5.14 -0.98 -25.42
C GLY A 455 -4.38 -0.46 -26.63
N GLU A 456 -4.51 -1.15 -27.75
CA GLU A 456 -3.97 -0.74 -29.04
C GLU A 456 -5.11 -0.31 -29.96
N GLU A 457 -4.85 0.70 -30.79
CA GLU A 457 -5.82 1.19 -31.78
C GLU A 457 -6.04 0.15 -32.88
N LEU A 458 -4.96 -0.50 -33.32
CA LEU A 458 -4.94 -1.44 -34.42
C LEU A 458 -4.21 -2.72 -34.00
N LEU A 459 -4.78 -3.87 -34.32
CA LEU A 459 -4.15 -5.19 -34.20
C LEU A 459 -4.20 -5.90 -35.54
N THR A 460 -3.13 -6.61 -35.90
CA THR A 460 -3.12 -7.46 -37.10
C THR A 460 -2.77 -8.89 -36.73
N LEU A 461 -3.62 -9.82 -37.17
CA LEU A 461 -3.42 -11.25 -37.05
C LEU A 461 -2.92 -11.80 -38.39
N HIS A 462 -1.83 -12.56 -38.34
CA HIS A 462 -1.21 -13.12 -39.53
C HIS A 462 -0.92 -14.61 -39.33
N ARG A 463 -1.31 -15.45 -40.30
CA ARG A 463 -1.01 -16.87 -40.29
C ARG A 463 0.33 -17.13 -40.97
N HIS A 464 1.33 -17.47 -40.18
CA HIS A 464 2.63 -17.87 -40.68
C HIS A 464 2.66 -19.39 -40.95
N ARG A 465 2.82 -19.75 -42.21
CA ARG A 465 3.05 -21.12 -42.69
C ARG A 465 4.54 -21.33 -42.89
N SER A 466 5.07 -22.41 -42.32
CA SER A 466 6.47 -22.81 -42.50
C SER A 466 6.50 -24.23 -43.02
N SER A 467 7.38 -24.49 -43.99
CA SER A 467 7.56 -25.83 -44.57
C SER A 467 8.21 -26.82 -43.60
N SER A 468 8.87 -26.34 -42.55
CA SER A 468 9.63 -27.15 -41.57
C SER A 468 9.12 -27.05 -40.13
N SER A 469 8.16 -26.16 -39.84
CA SER A 469 7.64 -25.95 -38.48
C SER A 469 6.11 -25.86 -38.46
N LEU A 470 5.51 -26.18 -37.32
CA LEU A 470 4.06 -26.05 -37.10
C LEU A 470 3.55 -24.66 -37.51
N ASN A 471 2.45 -24.65 -38.26
CA ASN A 471 1.69 -23.46 -38.60
C ASN A 471 1.37 -22.64 -37.34
N SER A 472 1.52 -21.32 -37.41
CA SER A 472 1.32 -20.46 -36.24
C SER A 472 0.72 -19.11 -36.60
N TRP A 473 -0.06 -18.58 -35.67
CA TRP A 473 -0.63 -17.25 -35.69
C TRP A 473 0.28 -16.26 -34.99
N LEU A 474 0.46 -15.10 -35.62
CA LEU A 474 1.25 -13.98 -35.17
C LEU A 474 0.35 -12.76 -34.94
N LEU A 475 0.57 -12.05 -33.83
CA LEU A 475 -0.15 -10.82 -33.49
C LEU A 475 0.79 -9.62 -33.56
N TYR A 476 0.40 -8.59 -34.31
CA TYR A 476 1.09 -7.30 -34.42
C TYR A 476 0.22 -6.15 -33.90
N LYS A 477 0.87 -5.05 -33.52
CA LYS A 477 0.22 -3.81 -32.99
C LYS A 477 0.15 -2.67 -34.00
N ALA A 478 0.37 -3.01 -35.25
CA ALA A 478 0.38 -2.10 -36.37
C ALA A 478 -0.28 -2.84 -37.52
N ARG A 479 -0.72 -2.09 -38.52
CA ARG A 479 -1.17 -2.66 -39.77
C ARG A 479 0.06 -3.22 -40.50
N VAL A 480 0.17 -4.54 -40.55
CA VAL A 480 1.32 -5.24 -41.14
C VAL A 480 0.82 -6.05 -42.34
N SER A 481 1.34 -5.74 -43.53
CA SER A 481 1.09 -6.51 -44.75
C SER A 481 1.81 -7.86 -44.72
N ALA A 482 1.48 -8.79 -45.62
CA ALA A 482 2.09 -10.12 -45.64
C ALA A 482 3.60 -10.02 -45.96
N ASP A 483 3.94 -9.13 -46.88
CA ASP A 483 5.33 -8.90 -47.31
C ASP A 483 6.17 -8.22 -46.22
N ASP A 484 5.54 -7.36 -45.41
CA ASP A 484 6.23 -6.62 -44.35
C ASP A 484 6.36 -7.42 -43.05
N ALA A 485 5.60 -8.52 -42.88
CA ALA A 485 5.56 -9.29 -41.64
C ALA A 485 6.95 -9.74 -41.15
N LYS A 486 7.89 -10.02 -42.06
CA LYS A 486 9.28 -10.40 -41.76
C LYS A 486 10.10 -9.29 -41.09
N PHE A 487 9.72 -8.03 -41.28
CA PHE A 487 10.41 -6.87 -40.71
C PHE A 487 9.83 -6.42 -39.36
N HIS A 488 8.70 -7.01 -38.95
CA HIS A 488 8.05 -6.70 -37.69
C HIS A 488 8.25 -7.81 -36.66
N THR A 489 8.47 -7.43 -35.40
CA THR A 489 8.47 -8.39 -34.30
C THR A 489 7.04 -8.61 -33.80
N PRO A 490 6.52 -9.84 -33.83
CA PRO A 490 5.19 -10.13 -33.29
C PRO A 490 5.17 -9.98 -31.78
N VAL A 491 4.06 -9.46 -31.24
CA VAL A 491 3.85 -9.34 -29.80
C VAL A 491 3.62 -10.71 -29.17
N LYS A 492 2.93 -11.60 -29.87
CA LYS A 492 2.61 -12.95 -29.42
C LYS A 492 2.50 -13.88 -30.61
N ARG A 493 2.96 -15.12 -30.41
CA ARG A 493 2.79 -16.27 -31.28
C ARG A 493 1.96 -17.32 -30.56
N SER A 494 1.03 -17.96 -31.26
CA SER A 494 0.29 -19.15 -30.82
C SER A 494 0.01 -20.06 -32.02
N THR A 495 -0.21 -21.35 -31.79
CA THR A 495 -0.71 -22.28 -32.82
C THR A 495 -2.22 -22.15 -33.03
N ASN A 496 -2.94 -21.49 -32.13
CA ASN A 496 -4.40 -21.36 -32.14
C ASN A 496 -4.83 -19.87 -32.21
N LEU A 497 -5.66 -19.53 -33.19
CA LEU A 497 -6.20 -18.18 -33.35
C LEU A 497 -7.06 -17.74 -32.17
N VAL A 498 -7.92 -18.63 -31.66
CA VAL A 498 -8.81 -18.35 -30.53
C VAL A 498 -8.00 -18.03 -29.29
N GLU A 499 -6.92 -18.77 -29.02
CA GLU A 499 -6.00 -18.47 -27.91
C GLU A 499 -5.38 -17.07 -28.07
N LEU A 500 -5.00 -16.70 -29.30
CA LEU A 500 -4.36 -15.41 -29.57
C LEU A 500 -5.33 -14.22 -29.39
N VAL A 501 -6.58 -14.37 -29.86
CA VAL A 501 -7.64 -13.36 -29.66
C VAL A 501 -8.02 -13.27 -28.18
N ALA A 502 -8.20 -14.40 -27.50
CA ALA A 502 -8.48 -14.45 -26.07
C ALA A 502 -7.35 -13.79 -25.26
N TRP A 503 -6.09 -14.05 -25.62
CA TRP A 503 -4.94 -13.44 -24.99
C TRP A 503 -4.90 -11.92 -25.19
N ALA A 504 -5.18 -11.42 -26.40
CA ALA A 504 -5.24 -9.98 -26.67
C ALA A 504 -6.39 -9.30 -25.90
N TYR A 505 -7.54 -9.96 -25.79
CA TYR A 505 -8.69 -9.47 -25.04
C TYR A 505 -8.44 -9.44 -23.53
N ILE A 506 -8.09 -10.59 -22.94
CA ILE A 506 -7.87 -10.76 -21.48
C ILE A 506 -6.82 -9.78 -20.95
N ASN A 507 -5.80 -9.50 -21.75
CA ASN A 507 -4.73 -8.57 -21.38
C ASN A 507 -5.02 -7.10 -21.72
N GLY A 508 -6.21 -6.79 -22.24
CA GLY A 508 -6.65 -5.43 -22.53
C GLY A 508 -5.97 -4.78 -23.72
N LEU A 509 -5.33 -5.54 -24.61
CA LEU A 509 -4.80 -5.02 -25.88
C LEU A 509 -5.94 -4.77 -26.87
N MET A 510 -6.92 -5.68 -26.88
CA MET A 510 -8.13 -5.57 -27.70
C MET A 510 -9.28 -5.03 -26.86
N THR A 511 -9.80 -3.87 -27.25
CA THR A 511 -10.97 -3.23 -26.62
C THR A 511 -12.12 -3.11 -27.62
N LYS A 512 -13.26 -2.55 -27.19
CA LYS A 512 -14.39 -2.27 -28.08
C LYS A 512 -14.05 -1.31 -29.24
N THR A 513 -13.00 -0.51 -29.10
CA THR A 513 -12.58 0.48 -30.11
C THR A 513 -11.38 0.02 -30.94
N THR A 514 -10.77 -1.13 -30.61
CA THR A 514 -9.63 -1.66 -31.35
C THR A 514 -10.09 -2.22 -32.69
N GLN A 515 -9.45 -1.78 -33.79
CA GLN A 515 -9.66 -2.37 -35.11
C GLN A 515 -8.75 -3.58 -35.27
N VAL A 516 -9.33 -4.71 -35.66
CA VAL A 516 -8.61 -5.97 -35.82
C VAL A 516 -8.62 -6.35 -37.30
N PHE A 517 -7.43 -6.47 -37.88
CA PHE A 517 -7.22 -6.85 -39.27
C PHE A 517 -6.74 -8.29 -39.35
N LEU A 518 -7.18 -8.97 -40.40
CA LEU A 518 -6.64 -10.27 -40.80
C LEU A 518 -5.76 -10.06 -42.02
N ASN A 519 -4.50 -10.45 -41.91
CA ASN A 519 -3.60 -10.43 -43.06
C ASN A 519 -3.49 -11.85 -43.62
N PRO A 520 -3.99 -12.11 -44.84
CA PRO A 520 -4.09 -13.46 -45.35
C PRO A 520 -2.76 -14.00 -45.88
N ALA A 521 -2.54 -15.28 -45.62
CA ALA A 521 -1.93 -16.21 -46.57
C ALA A 521 -2.86 -17.44 -46.75
N ASP A 522 -4.17 -17.28 -46.46
CA ASP A 522 -5.15 -18.36 -46.39
C ASP A 522 -6.56 -17.88 -46.77
N GLU A 523 -7.26 -18.65 -47.60
CA GLU A 523 -8.54 -18.30 -48.24
C GLU A 523 -9.78 -18.63 -47.37
N GLN A 524 -9.61 -19.34 -46.25
CA GLN A 524 -10.72 -19.98 -45.53
C GLN A 524 -11.31 -19.16 -44.36
N LEU A 525 -10.58 -18.17 -43.82
CA LEU A 525 -11.07 -17.33 -42.70
C LEU A 525 -11.34 -15.91 -43.20
N SER A 526 -12.58 -15.46 -43.06
CA SER A 526 -12.97 -14.10 -43.41
C SER A 526 -12.74 -13.10 -42.27
N GLU A 527 -12.53 -11.82 -42.62
CA GLU A 527 -12.50 -10.74 -41.61
C GLU A 527 -13.82 -10.65 -40.82
N ARG A 528 -14.95 -11.01 -41.45
CA ARG A 528 -16.27 -11.03 -40.80
C ARG A 528 -16.31 -12.05 -39.67
N GLU A 529 -15.85 -13.27 -39.89
CA GLU A 529 -15.79 -14.32 -38.84
C GLU A 529 -14.85 -13.91 -37.71
N LEU A 530 -13.70 -13.31 -38.03
CA LEU A 530 -12.79 -12.78 -37.02
C LEU A 530 -13.46 -11.68 -36.16
N GLN A 531 -14.16 -10.74 -36.79
CA GLN A 531 -14.90 -9.70 -36.06
C GLN A 531 -16.01 -10.30 -35.18
N GLN A 532 -16.71 -11.34 -35.66
CA GLN A 532 -17.70 -12.06 -34.85
C GLN A 532 -17.06 -12.75 -33.64
N LEU A 533 -15.91 -13.40 -33.83
CA LEU A 533 -15.12 -14.00 -32.73
C LEU A 533 -14.73 -12.94 -31.68
N CYS A 534 -14.15 -11.82 -32.12
CA CYS A 534 -13.75 -10.73 -31.24
C CYS A 534 -14.93 -10.15 -30.46
N ARG A 535 -16.06 -9.88 -31.14
CA ARG A 535 -17.28 -9.36 -30.49
C ARG A 535 -17.88 -10.37 -29.51
N GLY A 536 -17.96 -11.64 -29.90
CA GLY A 536 -18.44 -12.72 -29.04
C GLY A 536 -17.62 -12.84 -27.76
N MET A 537 -16.28 -12.79 -27.86
CA MET A 537 -15.42 -12.79 -26.67
C MET A 537 -15.69 -11.59 -25.74
N ILE A 538 -15.78 -10.38 -26.31
CA ILE A 538 -16.00 -9.16 -25.52
C ILE A 538 -17.37 -9.17 -24.84
N GLN A 539 -18.41 -9.72 -25.49
CA GLN A 539 -19.76 -9.76 -24.96
C GLN A 539 -19.95 -10.85 -23.89
N HIS A 540 -19.37 -12.04 -24.09
CA HIS A 540 -19.62 -13.19 -23.23
C HIS A 540 -18.65 -13.34 -22.05
N PHE A 541 -17.45 -12.73 -22.10
CA PHE A 541 -16.47 -12.82 -21.02
C PHE A 541 -16.16 -11.44 -20.42
N PRO A 542 -16.85 -11.00 -19.36
CA PRO A 542 -16.56 -9.72 -18.72
C PRO A 542 -15.30 -9.82 -17.83
N ILE A 543 -14.13 -9.45 -18.37
CA ILE A 543 -12.83 -9.56 -17.67
C ILE A 543 -12.82 -8.76 -16.35
N ALA A 544 -13.50 -7.61 -16.31
CA ALA A 544 -13.40 -6.68 -15.19
C ALA A 544 -14.22 -7.09 -13.95
N SER A 545 -15.16 -8.04 -14.06
CA SER A 545 -16.16 -8.30 -13.02
C SER A 545 -15.87 -9.52 -12.13
N ILE A 546 -14.79 -10.27 -12.34
CA ILE A 546 -14.53 -11.50 -11.60
C ILE A 546 -13.21 -11.39 -10.84
N LYS A 547 -13.30 -11.18 -9.53
CA LYS A 547 -12.19 -11.38 -8.61
C LYS A 547 -12.52 -12.59 -7.74
N PRO A 548 -11.77 -13.71 -7.86
CA PRO A 548 -12.00 -14.86 -7.00
C PRO A 548 -11.80 -14.45 -5.54
N ASN A 549 -12.73 -14.83 -4.67
CA ASN A 549 -12.53 -14.72 -3.22
C ASN A 549 -11.54 -15.81 -2.74
N ASN A 550 -11.14 -15.75 -1.47
CA ASN A 550 -10.18 -16.72 -0.92
C ASN A 550 -10.69 -18.17 -0.99
N HIS A 551 -11.98 -18.38 -0.77
CA HIS A 551 -12.61 -19.71 -0.83
C HIS A 551 -12.47 -20.36 -2.22
N ALA A 552 -12.44 -19.57 -3.30
CA ALA A 552 -12.23 -20.11 -4.64
C ALA A 552 -10.86 -20.80 -4.82
N PHE A 553 -9.84 -20.43 -4.03
CA PHE A 553 -8.51 -21.07 -4.07
C PHE A 553 -8.42 -22.32 -3.18
N GLU A 554 -9.43 -22.58 -2.36
CA GLU A 554 -9.52 -23.80 -1.55
C GLU A 554 -10.12 -24.97 -2.33
N GLN A 555 -10.90 -24.67 -3.38
CA GLN A 555 -11.62 -25.63 -4.20
C GLN A 555 -10.88 -25.93 -5.52
N PRO A 556 -11.16 -27.08 -6.17
CA PRO A 556 -10.74 -27.32 -7.55
C PRO A 556 -11.27 -26.26 -8.51
N ALA A 557 -10.55 -26.03 -9.62
CA ALA A 557 -11.01 -25.11 -10.65
C ALA A 557 -12.35 -25.60 -11.25
N TYR A 558 -13.30 -24.68 -11.40
CA TYR A 558 -14.62 -24.93 -11.98
C TYR A 558 -14.93 -23.89 -13.06
N LEU A 559 -15.85 -24.24 -13.96
CA LEU A 559 -16.22 -23.37 -15.08
C LEU A 559 -17.16 -22.26 -14.60
N LEU A 560 -16.82 -21.01 -14.95
CA LEU A 560 -17.68 -19.84 -14.75
C LEU A 560 -18.43 -19.45 -16.03
N TYR A 561 -17.74 -19.55 -17.16
CA TYR A 561 -18.25 -19.19 -18.47
C TYR A 561 -17.74 -20.20 -19.49
N GLN A 562 -18.56 -20.46 -20.50
CA GLN A 562 -18.22 -21.31 -21.62
C GLN A 562 -18.63 -20.61 -22.91
N LEU A 563 -17.74 -20.63 -23.90
CA LEU A 563 -18.02 -20.20 -25.25
C LEU A 563 -17.61 -21.33 -26.20
N LEU A 564 -18.55 -21.80 -27.00
CA LEU A 564 -18.29 -22.78 -28.04
C LEU A 564 -18.12 -22.05 -29.38
N ILE A 565 -17.01 -22.30 -30.06
CA ILE A 565 -16.71 -21.76 -31.39
C ILE A 565 -16.65 -22.95 -32.34
N VAL A 566 -17.56 -23.01 -33.30
CA VAL A 566 -17.72 -24.13 -34.23
C VAL A 566 -17.41 -23.65 -35.65
N ASN A 567 -16.66 -24.44 -36.41
CA ASN A 567 -16.34 -24.20 -37.83
C ASN A 567 -15.69 -22.83 -38.13
N LEU A 568 -14.87 -22.31 -37.21
CA LEU A 568 -14.17 -21.03 -37.44
C LEU A 568 -13.17 -21.16 -38.61
N GLY A 569 -13.41 -20.42 -39.69
CA GLY A 569 -12.57 -20.48 -40.88
C GLY A 569 -12.63 -21.84 -41.59
N VAL A 570 -13.76 -22.53 -41.48
CA VAL A 570 -14.07 -23.77 -42.19
C VAL A 570 -15.41 -23.56 -42.87
N ASP A 571 -15.45 -23.68 -44.19
CA ASP A 571 -16.70 -23.72 -44.92
C ASP A 571 -17.41 -25.05 -44.60
N PRO A 572 -18.58 -25.04 -43.95
CA PRO A 572 -19.31 -26.28 -43.62
C PRO A 572 -19.82 -27.03 -44.86
N MET A 573 -19.71 -26.44 -46.05
CA MET A 573 -20.12 -27.02 -47.33
C MET A 573 -18.94 -27.43 -48.22
N ALA A 574 -17.69 -27.26 -47.76
CA ALA A 574 -16.48 -27.59 -48.53
C ALA A 574 -16.08 -29.07 -48.49
#